data_AF-A0A433VG20-F1
#
_entry.id   AF-A0A433VG20-F1
#
_cell.length_a   1.000
_cell.length_b   1.000
_cell.length_c   1.000
_cell.angle_alpha   90.00
_cell.angle_beta   90.00
_cell.angle_gamma   90.00
#
_symmetry.space_group_name_H-M   'P 1'
#
loop_
_entity.id
_entity.type
_entity.pdbx_description
1 polymer ?
#
loop_
_entity_poly.entity_id
_entity_poly.type
_entity_poly.pdbx_seq_one_letter_code
_entity_poly.pdbx_strand_id
1 'polypeptide(L)'
;MPYDISMCPGQDCPLKQDCVSFTAEVLGRQDFFAQAPYNFNNNCCEFFISNRPTDTQIRLRAYKIWEKAGCLDGESAEHWRSR
;
A
#
# COMPACT_ATOMS: atom_id res chain seq x y z
N MET A 1 -10.86 -7.96 0.86
CA MET A 1 -9.82 -8.24 1.86
C MET A 1 -9.10 -9.48 1.38
N PRO A 2 -7.77 -9.48 1.16
CA PRO A 2 -7.08 -10.73 0.95
C PRO A 2 -7.17 -11.44 2.31
N TYR A 3 -8.14 -12.33 2.47
CA TYR A 3 -8.52 -12.87 3.79
C TYR A 3 -7.45 -13.76 4.42
N ASP A 4 -6.29 -13.87 3.78
CA ASP A 4 -5.15 -14.63 4.23
C ASP A 4 -3.88 -13.83 3.92
N ILE A 5 -3.32 -13.20 4.94
CA ILE A 5 -2.02 -12.51 4.87
C ILE A 5 -1.24 -12.83 6.13
N SER A 6 -0.01 -13.32 5.95
CA SER A 6 0.90 -13.52 7.08
C SER A 6 1.37 -12.18 7.63
N MET A 7 1.17 -12.00 8.93
CA MET A 7 1.49 -10.79 9.68
C MET A 7 2.99 -10.75 10.01
N CYS A 8 3.61 -9.59 9.84
CA CYS A 8 5.01 -9.36 10.09
C CYS A 8 5.20 -8.51 11.35
N PRO A 9 6.11 -8.86 12.28
CA PRO A 9 6.39 -8.07 13.47
C PRO A 9 7.08 -6.73 13.15
N GLY A 10 7.70 -6.60 11.98
CA GLY A 10 8.30 -5.35 11.50
C GLY A 10 9.55 -4.88 12.27
N GLN A 11 10.13 -5.73 13.14
CA GLN A 11 11.33 -5.43 13.92
C GLN A 11 12.46 -4.92 13.00
N ASP A 12 12.96 -3.70 13.27
CA ASP A 12 14.04 -3.01 12.54
C ASP A 12 13.86 -2.87 11.01
N CYS A 13 12.71 -3.26 10.45
CA CYS A 13 12.45 -3.21 9.02
C CYS A 13 12.17 -1.77 8.56
N PRO A 14 12.97 -1.19 7.64
CA PRO A 14 12.77 0.17 7.14
C PRO A 14 11.53 0.31 6.25
N LEU A 15 11.00 -0.81 5.73
CA LEU A 15 9.84 -0.84 4.84
C LEU A 15 8.49 -1.01 5.57
N LYS A 16 8.50 -1.17 6.90
CA LYS A 16 7.32 -1.64 7.66
C LYS A 16 6.08 -0.74 7.51
N GLN A 17 6.27 0.58 7.47
CA GLN A 17 5.16 1.54 7.35
C GLN A 17 4.46 1.47 5.99
N ASP A 18 5.16 0.95 4.98
CA ASP A 18 4.65 0.79 3.61
C ASP A 18 4.28 -0.67 3.30
N CYS A 19 4.25 -1.57 4.29
CA CYS A 19 4.04 -3.00 4.09
C CYS A 19 2.67 -3.47 4.61
N VAL A 20 1.87 -4.13 3.79
CA VAL A 20 0.55 -4.67 4.18
C VAL A 20 0.69 -5.71 5.28
N SER A 21 1.70 -6.58 5.24
CA SER A 21 1.93 -7.58 6.29
C SER A 21 2.17 -6.98 7.68
N PHE A 22 2.59 -5.71 7.77
CA PHE A 22 2.74 -5.01 9.05
C PHE A 22 1.53 -4.12 9.38
N THR A 23 0.92 -3.48 8.37
CA THR A 23 -0.12 -2.46 8.56
C THR A 23 -1.55 -2.98 8.51
N ALA A 24 -1.78 -4.23 8.09
CA ALA A 24 -3.11 -4.81 8.01
C ALA A 24 -3.80 -4.90 9.39
N GLU A 25 -5.10 -4.66 9.42
CA GLU A 25 -5.93 -4.89 10.59
C GLU A 25 -6.13 -6.40 10.83
N VAL A 26 -6.02 -6.82 12.09
CA VAL A 26 -6.23 -8.22 12.47
C VAL A 26 -7.73 -8.48 12.63
N LEU A 27 -8.36 -8.99 11.57
CA LEU A 27 -9.81 -9.26 11.52
C LEU A 27 -10.20 -10.68 11.97
N GLY A 28 -9.23 -11.51 12.37
CA GLY A 28 -9.48 -12.90 12.74
C GLY A 28 -8.19 -13.67 13.02
N ARG A 29 -8.24 -15.00 12.86
CA ARG A 29 -7.05 -15.84 12.92
C ARG A 29 -6.17 -15.56 11.70
N GLN A 30 -4.92 -15.22 11.94
CA GLN A 30 -3.89 -14.99 10.92
C GLN A 30 -2.61 -15.74 11.32
N ASP A 31 -1.78 -16.04 10.33
CA ASP A 31 -0.42 -16.56 10.56
C ASP A 31 0.55 -15.40 10.82
N PHE A 32 1.56 -15.64 11.65
CA PHE A 32 2.56 -14.63 12.03
C PHE A 32 3.96 -15.11 11.70
N PHE A 33 4.78 -14.23 11.14
CA PHE A 33 6.21 -14.46 11.06
C PHE A 33 6.82 -14.40 12.47
N ALA A 34 7.67 -15.37 12.80
CA ALA A 34 8.40 -15.37 14.06
C ALA A 34 9.39 -14.19 14.17
N GLN A 35 9.96 -13.75 13.04
CA GLN A 35 10.88 -12.62 12.94
C GLN A 35 10.63 -11.82 11.65
N ALA A 36 11.09 -10.57 11.61
CA ALA A 36 11.01 -9.78 10.38
C ALA A 36 11.87 -10.41 9.27
N PRO A 37 11.34 -10.63 8.05
CA PRO A 37 12.08 -11.27 6.97
C PRO A 37 12.98 -10.30 6.18
N TYR A 38 13.13 -9.05 6.64
CA TYR A 38 13.97 -8.06 5.97
C TYR A 38 15.45 -8.45 6.06
N ASN A 39 16.12 -8.46 4.92
CA ASN A 39 17.54 -8.77 4.82
C ASN A 39 18.36 -7.46 4.72
N PHE A 40 19.10 -7.16 5.79
CA PHE A 40 19.94 -5.97 5.87
C PHE A 40 21.18 -6.02 4.97
N ASN A 41 21.64 -7.20 4.57
CA ASN A 41 22.84 -7.32 3.73
C ASN A 41 22.61 -6.81 2.30
N ASN A 42 21.38 -6.93 1.80
CA ASN A 42 21.00 -6.51 0.45
C ASN A 42 19.85 -5.48 0.43
N ASN A 43 19.45 -4.97 1.60
CA ASN A 43 18.36 -4.02 1.79
C ASN A 43 17.02 -4.45 1.16
N CYS A 44 16.70 -5.74 1.20
CA CYS A 44 15.54 -6.30 0.51
C CYS A 44 14.66 -7.14 1.43
N CYS A 45 13.37 -7.24 1.10
CA CYS A 45 12.42 -8.16 1.74
C CYS A 45 11.60 -8.83 0.64
N GLU A 46 11.79 -10.13 0.47
CA GLU A 46 11.07 -10.94 -0.55
C GLU A 46 9.56 -10.99 -0.27
N PHE A 47 9.16 -10.88 0.99
CA PHE A 47 7.76 -10.87 1.43
C PHE A 47 7.17 -9.44 1.52
N PHE A 48 7.83 -8.44 0.94
CA PHE A 48 7.32 -7.07 0.94
C PHE A 48 6.08 -6.95 0.04
N ILE A 49 4.96 -6.55 0.65
CA ILE A 49 3.72 -6.24 -0.05
C ILE A 49 3.44 -4.76 0.16
N SER A 50 3.58 -3.94 -0.87
CA SER A 50 3.34 -2.48 -0.79
C SER A 50 1.88 -2.18 -0.42
N ASN A 51 1.67 -1.34 0.59
CA ASN A 51 0.35 -0.75 0.89
C ASN A 51 0.07 0.53 0.09
N ARG A 52 1.05 1.01 -0.69
CA ARG A 52 0.88 2.19 -1.54
C ARG A 52 0.02 1.85 -2.76
N PRO A 53 -0.91 2.74 -3.14
CA PRO A 53 -1.73 2.52 -4.31
C PRO A 53 -0.88 2.53 -5.59
N THR A 54 -1.23 1.68 -6.54
CA THR A 54 -0.60 1.69 -7.88
C THR A 54 -1.03 2.92 -8.67
N ASP A 55 -0.24 3.32 -9.67
CA ASP A 55 -0.61 4.42 -10.58
C ASP A 55 -2.02 4.22 -11.18
N THR A 56 -2.36 2.99 -11.56
CA THR A 56 -3.70 2.64 -12.04
C THR A 56 -4.78 2.90 -10.98
N GLN A 57 -4.55 2.53 -9.72
CA GLN A 57 -5.48 2.78 -8.63
C GLN A 57 -5.62 4.29 -8.35
N ILE A 58 -4.53 5.04 -8.42
CA ILE A 58 -4.52 6.51 -8.29
C ILE A 58 -5.36 7.13 -9.40
N ARG A 59 -5.11 6.78 -10.67
CA ARG A 59 -5.85 7.29 -11.83
C ARG A 59 -7.34 6.96 -11.75
N LEU A 60 -7.68 5.72 -11.40
CA LEU A 60 -9.08 5.32 -11.25
C LEU A 60 -9.77 6.10 -10.13
N ARG A 61 -9.08 6.36 -9.02
CA ARG A 61 -9.61 7.18 -7.93
C ARG A 61 -9.82 8.63 -8.37
N ALA A 62 -8.84 9.22 -9.07
CA ALA A 62 -8.95 10.58 -9.61
C ALA A 62 -10.13 10.69 -10.58
N TYR A 63 -10.29 9.73 -11.50
CA TYR A 63 -11.42 9.67 -12.42
C TYR A 63 -12.78 9.63 -11.69
N LYS A 64 -12.91 8.77 -10.66
CA LYS A 64 -14.14 8.68 -9.85
C LYS A 64 -14.46 9.96 -9.07
N ILE A 65 -13.44 10.71 -8.66
CA ILE A 65 -13.62 12.02 -8.01
C ILE A 65 -14.14 13.03 -9.02
N TRP A 66 -13.53 13.08 -10.22
CA TRP A 66 -13.96 13.95 -11.32
C TRP A 66 -15.40 13.67 -11.76
N GLU A 67 -15.77 12.40 -11.90
CA GLU A 67 -17.15 11.99 -12.23
C GLU A 67 -18.15 12.47 -11.17
N LYS A 68 -17.81 12.29 -9.88
CA LYS A 68 -18.65 12.77 -8.76
C LYS A 68 -18.75 14.30 -8.68
N ALA A 69 -17.72 15.02 -9.15
CA ALA A 69 -17.71 16.48 -9.20
C ALA A 69 -18.58 17.05 -10.34
N GLY A 70 -19.23 16.19 -11.14
CA GLY A 70 -20.12 16.62 -12.24
C GLY A 70 -19.40 16.79 -13.58
N CYS A 71 -18.26 16.11 -13.77
CA CYS A 71 -17.52 16.08 -15.05
C CYS A 71 -17.20 17.48 -15.59
N LEU A 72 -16.71 18.37 -14.71
CA LEU A 72 -16.29 19.72 -15.10
C LEU A 72 -15.19 19.63 -16.16
N ASP A 73 -15.48 20.21 -17.33
CA ASP A 73 -14.57 20.21 -18.48
C ASP A 73 -13.42 21.20 -18.23
N GLY A 74 -12.17 20.76 -18.39
CA GLY A 74 -10.97 21.62 -18.30
C GLY A 74 -10.01 21.39 -17.13
N GLU A 75 -10.37 20.59 -16.11
CA GLU A 75 -9.52 20.37 -14.91
C GLU A 75 -8.63 19.11 -14.97
N SER A 76 -8.68 18.32 -16.05
CA SER A 76 -7.93 17.06 -16.17
C SER A 76 -6.40 17.22 -16.14
N ALA A 77 -5.90 18.43 -16.39
CA ALA A 77 -4.47 18.74 -16.45
C ALA A 77 -3.88 19.31 -15.15
N GLU A 78 -4.69 19.77 -14.19
CA GLU A 78 -4.17 20.52 -13.02
C GLU A 78 -3.65 19.62 -11.89
N HIS A 79 -4.05 18.34 -11.84
CA HIS A 79 -3.62 17.42 -10.78
C HIS A 79 -2.25 16.76 -11.00
N TRP A 80 -1.52 17.05 -12.09
CA TRP A 80 -0.19 16.48 -12.35
C TRP A 80 0.94 17.14 -11.52
N ARG A 81 0.67 18.22 -10.78
CA ARG A 81 1.69 18.95 -10.02
C ARG A 81 1.21 19.32 -8.61
N SER A 82 1.42 18.45 -7.64
CA SER A 82 1.84 18.94 -6.32
C SER A 82 2.82 17.97 -5.68
N ARG A 83 3.95 18.57 -5.32
CA ARG A 83 5.19 18.00 -4.82
C ARG A 83 5.11 17.66 -3.34
#